data_AF-A0A6L8I5B7-F1
#
_entry.id   AF-A0A6L8I5B7-F1
#
_cell.length_a   1.000
_cell.length_b   1.000
_cell.length_c   1.000
_cell.angle_alpha   90.00
_cell.angle_beta   90.00
_cell.angle_gamma   90.00
#
_symmetry.space_group_name_H-M   'P 1'
#
loop_
_entity.id
_entity.type
_entity.pdbx_description
1 polymer ?
#
loop_
_entity_poly.entity_id
_entity_poly.type
_entity_poly.pdbx_seq_one_letter_code
_entity_poly.pdbx_strand_id
1 'polypeptide(L)'
;MTNPAFIHDPSDSLLDVAACPGAPRCSQATVPTRSIARQLAERGLGTLHVSGCSKGCAKSGPADVTLVGREGTFDLVRSGSVGDIPDRTGVSGAGLLELLH
;
A
#
# COMPACT_ATOMS: atom_id res chain seq x y z
N MET A 1 31.14 3.37 2.89
CA MET A 1 30.14 4.28 3.47
C MET A 1 28.78 3.82 2.99
N THR A 2 28.04 3.06 3.80
CA THR A 2 26.68 2.63 3.45
C THR A 2 25.72 3.64 4.06
N ASN A 3 24.97 4.36 3.23
CA ASN A 3 23.92 5.24 3.74
C ASN A 3 22.69 4.38 4.04
N PRO A 4 22.23 4.31 5.30
CA PRO A 4 21.09 3.47 5.70
C PRO A 4 19.76 3.90 5.07
N ALA A 5 19.70 5.08 4.43
CA ALA A 5 18.51 5.55 3.72
C ALA A 5 18.35 4.93 2.32
N PHE A 6 19.37 4.24 1.81
CA PHE A 6 19.32 3.59 0.50
C PHE A 6 19.15 2.08 0.66
N ILE A 7 18.31 1.52 -0.21
CA ILE A 7 18.19 0.08 -0.37
C ILE A 7 19.37 -0.38 -1.24
N HIS A 8 20.14 -1.34 -0.73
CA HIS A 8 21.32 -1.89 -1.42
C HIS A 8 21.16 -3.38 -1.78
N ASP A 9 20.23 -4.08 -1.13
CA ASP A 9 19.90 -5.48 -1.43
C ASP A 9 18.85 -5.51 -2.55
N PRO A 10 19.14 -6.13 -3.71
CA PRO A 10 18.15 -6.27 -4.79
C PRO A 10 16.94 -7.16 -4.40
N SER A 11 17.02 -7.88 -3.28
CA SER A 11 15.96 -8.76 -2.76
C SER A 11 15.12 -8.08 -1.69
N ASP A 12 15.35 -6.79 -1.43
CA ASP A 12 14.60 -6.05 -0.41
C ASP A 12 13.14 -5.88 -0.84
N SER A 13 12.22 -6.42 -0.04
CA SER A 13 10.77 -6.36 -0.26
C SER A 13 10.22 -4.94 -0.48
N LEU A 14 10.90 -3.90 0.01
CA LEU A 14 10.50 -2.51 -0.23
C LEU A 14 10.64 -2.08 -1.68
N LEU A 15 11.42 -2.78 -2.50
CA LEU A 15 11.52 -2.53 -3.94
C LEU A 15 10.20 -2.84 -4.68
N ASP A 16 9.39 -3.75 -4.14
CA ASP A 16 8.10 -4.14 -4.71
C ASP A 16 6.92 -3.28 -4.24
N VAL A 17 7.20 -2.25 -3.43
CA VAL A 17 6.18 -1.43 -2.76
C VAL A 17 6.06 -0.05 -3.39
N ALA A 18 4.86 0.26 -3.89
CA ALA A 18 4.46 1.59 -4.32
C ALA A 18 3.47 2.20 -3.32
N ALA A 19 3.87 3.25 -2.59
CA ALA A 19 3.00 3.94 -1.65
C ALA A 19 2.95 5.44 -1.90
N CYS A 20 1.75 6.02 -1.99
CA CYS A 20 1.63 7.48 -2.13
C CYS A 20 1.96 8.17 -0.79
N PRO A 21 2.04 9.51 -0.71
CA PRO A 21 2.29 10.18 0.56
C PRO A 21 1.27 9.88 1.67
N GLY A 22 0.00 9.68 1.31
CA GLY A 22 -1.09 9.42 2.25
C GLY A 22 -1.40 10.59 3.20
N ALA A 23 -2.31 10.37 4.13
CA ALA A 23 -2.59 11.32 5.20
C ALA A 23 -1.42 11.39 6.20
N PRO A 24 -1.13 12.54 6.80
CA PRO A 24 -1.78 13.84 6.62
C PRO A 24 -1.21 14.67 5.44
N ARG A 25 -0.22 14.14 4.71
CA ARG A 25 0.52 14.93 3.69
C ARG A 25 -0.26 15.15 2.39
N CYS A 26 -1.23 14.31 2.11
CA CYS A 26 -2.13 14.44 0.98
C CYS A 26 -3.54 14.76 1.50
N SER A 27 -4.06 15.93 1.14
CA SER A 27 -5.41 16.38 1.54
C SER A 27 -6.54 15.50 1.01
N GLN A 28 -6.29 14.75 -0.07
CA GLN A 28 -7.26 13.82 -0.66
C GLN A 28 -7.25 12.45 0.02
N ALA A 29 -6.22 12.15 0.82
CA ALA A 29 -6.08 10.86 1.47
C ALA A 29 -6.74 10.89 2.85
N THR A 30 -7.43 9.80 3.19
CA THR A 30 -8.06 9.64 4.52
C THR A 30 -7.27 8.71 5.44
N VAL A 31 -6.22 8.06 4.92
CA VAL A 31 -5.42 7.05 5.62
C VAL A 31 -3.92 7.28 5.46
N PRO A 32 -3.10 6.91 6.45
CA PRO A 32 -1.65 6.87 6.31
C PRO A 32 -1.23 5.67 5.46
N THR A 33 -0.40 5.89 4.45
CA THR A 33 -0.05 4.85 3.46
C THR A 33 1.35 4.29 3.67
N ARG A 34 2.37 5.14 3.85
CA ARG A 34 3.78 4.69 3.92
C ARG A 34 4.05 3.82 5.14
N SER A 35 3.39 4.08 6.27
CA SER A 35 3.56 3.29 7.49
C SER A 35 2.99 1.88 7.37
N ILE A 36 1.80 1.73 6.78
CA ILE A 36 1.20 0.41 6.54
C ILE A 36 1.94 -0.34 5.43
N ALA A 37 2.35 0.36 4.38
CA ALA A 37 3.12 -0.21 3.27
C ALA A 37 4.41 -0.87 3.75
N ARG A 38 5.17 -0.20 4.64
CA ARG A 38 6.40 -0.77 5.21
C ARG A 38 6.15 -2.01 6.07
N GLN A 39 5.07 -2.02 6.86
CA GLN A 39 4.73 -3.18 7.70
C GLN A 39 4.28 -4.39 6.89
N LEU A 40 3.68 -4.16 5.72
CA LEU A 40 3.22 -5.22 4.82
C LEU A 40 4.32 -5.68 3.84
N ALA A 41 5.33 -4.85 3.56
CA ALA A 41 6.45 -5.20 2.68
C ALA A 41 7.12 -6.50 3.11
N GLU A 42 7.40 -6.63 4.42
CA GLU A 42 8.11 -7.76 5.01
C GLU A 42 7.34 -9.10 4.92
N ARG A 43 6.09 -9.09 4.44
CA ARG A 43 5.22 -10.26 4.37
C ARG A 43 5.25 -11.00 3.04
N GLY A 44 6.03 -10.51 2.06
CA GLY A 44 6.22 -11.22 0.80
C GLY A 44 4.94 -11.36 -0.04
N LEU A 45 4.11 -10.31 -0.08
CA LEU A 45 2.85 -10.27 -0.82
C LEU A 45 3.03 -10.11 -2.35
N GLY A 46 4.27 -10.16 -2.86
CA GLY A 46 4.61 -9.73 -4.20
C GLY A 46 4.58 -8.20 -4.31
N THR A 47 4.11 -7.69 -5.45
CA THR A 47 3.96 -6.26 -5.67
C THR A 47 2.82 -5.68 -4.82
N LEU A 48 3.14 -4.64 -4.05
CA LEU A 48 2.19 -3.99 -3.14
C LEU A 48 1.98 -2.53 -3.56
N HIS A 49 0.73 -2.17 -3.85
CA HIS A 49 0.33 -0.78 -4.08
C HIS A 49 -0.54 -0.28 -2.93
N VAL A 50 -0.11 0.77 -2.23
CA VAL A 50 -0.88 1.43 -1.17
C VAL A 50 -1.24 2.85 -1.59
N SER A 51 -2.50 3.05 -1.98
CA SER A 51 -3.04 4.35 -2.35
C SER A 51 -3.94 4.90 -1.25
N GLY A 52 -3.70 6.14 -0.82
CA GLY A 52 -4.51 6.78 0.24
C GLY A 52 -5.89 7.27 -0.21
N CYS A 53 -6.17 7.21 -1.51
CA CYS A 53 -7.45 7.55 -2.14
C CYS A 53 -7.58 6.85 -3.50
N SER A 54 -8.70 7.03 -4.20
CA SER A 54 -8.96 6.41 -5.52
C SER A 54 -8.12 6.96 -6.69
N LYS A 55 -7.29 8.00 -6.49
CA LYS A 55 -6.48 8.58 -7.57
C LYS A 55 -5.34 7.69 -8.07
N GLY A 56 -4.81 6.78 -7.24
CA GLY A 56 -3.74 5.86 -7.63
C GLY A 56 -2.40 6.53 -7.95
N CYS A 57 -2.05 7.66 -7.33
CA CYS A 57 -0.89 8.46 -7.74
C CYS A 57 0.48 7.74 -7.63
N ALA A 58 0.60 6.68 -6.83
CA ALA A 58 1.87 5.97 -6.66
C ALA A 58 2.13 4.93 -7.75
N LYS A 59 1.09 4.41 -8.40
CA LYS A 59 1.19 3.38 -9.44
C LYS A 59 -0.06 3.40 -10.32
N SER A 60 0.14 3.50 -11.64
CA SER A 60 -0.94 3.52 -12.64
C SER A 60 -1.46 2.14 -13.03
N GLY A 61 -0.77 1.07 -12.67
CA GLY A 61 -1.09 -0.31 -13.05
C GLY A 61 -1.44 -1.22 -11.87
N PRO A 62 -1.85 -2.47 -12.16
CA PRO A 62 -2.20 -3.44 -11.14
C PRO A 62 -0.99 -3.86 -10.31
N ALA A 63 -1.28 -4.38 -9.12
CA ALA A 63 -0.33 -5.02 -8.21
C ALA A 63 -0.96 -6.31 -7.67
N ASP A 64 -0.14 -7.21 -7.13
CA ASP A 64 -0.62 -8.45 -6.51
C ASP A 64 -1.54 -8.15 -5.33
N VAL A 65 -1.21 -7.10 -4.56
CA VAL A 65 -2.08 -6.50 -3.56
C VAL A 65 -2.17 -5.00 -3.77
N THR A 66 -3.40 -4.50 -3.96
CA THR A 66 -3.69 -3.07 -3.98
C THR A 66 -4.59 -2.70 -2.81
N LEU A 67 -4.18 -1.69 -2.04
CA LEU A 67 -4.90 -1.10 -0.94
C LEU A 67 -5.35 0.31 -1.31
N VAL A 68 -6.63 0.61 -1.13
CA VAL A 68 -7.22 1.90 -1.47
C VAL A 68 -7.86 2.52 -0.24
N GLY A 69 -7.39 3.69 0.15
CA GLY A 69 -7.94 4.44 1.28
C GLY A 69 -9.33 4.99 0.98
N ARG A 70 -10.29 4.70 1.88
CA ARG A 70 -11.66 5.19 1.86
C ARG A 70 -12.14 5.45 3.28
N GLU A 71 -12.52 6.70 3.57
CA GLU A 71 -13.15 7.09 4.85
C GLU A 71 -12.40 6.62 6.12
N GLY A 72 -11.07 6.67 6.11
CA GLY A 72 -10.24 6.24 7.27
C GLY A 72 -9.98 4.73 7.33
N THR A 73 -10.47 3.98 6.36
CA THR A 73 -10.26 2.53 6.19
C THR A 73 -9.66 2.22 4.83
N PHE A 74 -9.40 0.95 4.56
CA PHE A 74 -8.87 0.46 3.30
C PHE A 74 -9.82 -0.52 2.63
N ASP A 75 -9.96 -0.37 1.33
CA ASP A 75 -10.48 -1.40 0.44
C ASP A 75 -9.28 -2.21 -0.11
N LEU A 76 -9.45 -3.53 -0.20
CA LEU A 76 -8.44 -4.48 -0.63
C LEU A 76 -8.84 -5.05 -1.99
N VAL A 77 -7.95 -4.92 -2.97
CA VAL A 77 -8.05 -5.49 -4.31
C VAL A 77 -6.87 -6.46 -4.49
N ARG A 78 -7.14 -7.69 -4.93
CA ARG A 78 -6.08 -8.65 -5.31
C ARG A 78 -5.87 -8.65 -6.81
N SER A 79 -4.61 -8.75 -7.22
CA SER A 79 -4.19 -8.81 -8.63
C SER A 79 -4.85 -7.73 -9.50
N GLY A 80 -4.90 -6.50 -8.98
CA GLY A 80 -5.70 -5.42 -9.55
C GLY A 80 -5.20 -4.04 -9.13
N SER A 81 -5.94 -3.01 -9.52
CA SER A 81 -5.61 -1.59 -9.40
C SER A 81 -6.64 -0.84 -8.53
N VAL A 82 -6.43 0.47 -8.34
CA VAL A 82 -7.26 1.30 -7.44
C VAL A 82 -8.70 1.51 -7.93
N GLY A 83 -9.00 1.18 -9.19
CA GLY A 83 -10.32 1.33 -9.80
C GLY A 83 -11.10 0.02 -9.91
N ASP A 84 -10.49 -1.11 -9.56
CA ASP A 84 -11.11 -2.42 -9.67
C ASP A 84 -12.01 -2.72 -8.47
N ILE A 85 -12.87 -3.74 -8.61
CA ILE A 85 -13.81 -4.14 -7.56
C ILE A 85 -13.00 -4.74 -6.40
N PRO A 86 -13.13 -4.20 -5.17
CA PRO A 86 -12.42 -4.73 -4.01
C PRO A 86 -13.03 -6.04 -3.51
N ASP A 87 -12.16 -6.98 -3.15
CA ASP A 87 -12.52 -8.23 -2.47
C ASP A 87 -13.06 -7.99 -1.06
N ARG A 88 -12.54 -6.94 -0.40
CA ARG A 88 -12.95 -6.50 0.93
C ARG A 88 -12.94 -4.99 1.00
N THR A 89 -13.93 -4.43 1.68
CA THR A 89 -14.04 -2.98 1.89
C THR A 89 -14.04 -2.66 3.38
N GLY A 90 -13.68 -1.42 3.73
CA GLY A 90 -13.83 -0.94 5.10
C GLY A 90 -12.86 -1.56 6.12
N VAL A 91 -11.73 -2.09 5.67
CA VAL A 91 -10.76 -2.79 6.54
C VAL A 91 -9.88 -1.77 7.24
N SER A 92 -9.75 -1.88 8.57
CA SER A 92 -8.83 -1.02 9.32
C SER A 92 -7.36 -1.34 8.98
N GLY A 93 -6.44 -0.41 9.21
CA GLY A 93 -5.01 -0.67 9.03
C GLY A 93 -4.51 -1.87 9.84
N ALA A 94 -4.99 -2.03 11.08
CA ALA A 94 -4.71 -3.20 11.91
C ALA A 94 -5.33 -4.48 11.31
N GLY A 95 -6.57 -4.41 10.82
CA GLY A 95 -7.22 -5.55 10.17
C GLY A 95 -6.50 -6.02 8.91
N LEU A 96 -5.87 -5.10 8.15
CA LEU A 96 -5.00 -5.50 7.04
C LEU A 96 -3.79 -6.31 7.51
N LEU A 97 -3.20 -5.91 8.64
CA LEU A 97 -2.10 -6.66 9.27
C LEU A 97 -2.55 -8.02 9.80
N GLU A 98 -3.84 -8.25 10.02
CA GLU A 98 -4.38 -9.56 10.42
C GLU A 98 -4.84 -10.41 9.22
N LEU A 99 -5.15 -9.78 8.09
CA LEU A 99 -5.67 -10.48 6.91
C LEU A 99 -4.57 -10.93 5.94
N LEU A 100 -3.48 -10.17 5.86
CA LEU A 100 -2.41 -10.36 4.88
C LEU A 100 -1.17 -10.97 5.53
N HIS A 101 -1.31 -12.14 6.16
CA HIS A 101 -0.20 -12.86 6.82
C HIS A 101 0.72 -13.58 5.83
#